data_AF-A0AAP5Z1V4-F1
#
_entry.id   AF-A0AAP5Z1V4-F1
#
_cell.length_a   1.000
_cell.length_b   1.000
_cell.length_c   1.000
_cell.angle_alpha   90.00
_cell.angle_beta   90.00
_cell.angle_gamma   90.00
#
_symmetry.space_group_name_H-M   'P 1'
#
loop_
_entity.id
_entity.type
_entity.pdbx_description
1 polymer ?
#
loop_
_entity_poly.entity_id
_entity_poly.type
_entity_poly.pdbx_seq_one_letter_code
_entity_poly.pdbx_strand_id
1 'polypeptide(L)'
;TKYRLDVNLAMVLLKPFGQNPKFVMLGLMLITAIFSMFMSNTATTAMMLSIFTPVIAVFGPKEPGRIAFALCIPVAANIGGIGTPIGTPPNAIALKYLVGDNLITFGEWMVFGVPFVVIMMALAWLLIGYLYKAEQTKIDLNIKSKFLKTPKAMIVYVTFAGTIILWLMGSAHGMNSYTVALIPVA
;
A
#
# COMPACT_ATOMS: atom_id res chain seq x y z
N THR A 1 0.53 -9.66 -10.91
CA THR A 1 -0.80 -10.25 -11.22
C THR A 1 -1.02 -10.44 -12.73
N LYS A 2 -1.98 -11.29 -13.17
CA LYS A 2 -2.32 -11.63 -14.59
C LYS A 2 -2.47 -10.40 -15.53
N TYR A 3 -2.80 -9.24 -14.98
CA TYR A 3 -2.99 -7.98 -15.73
C TYR A 3 -2.06 -6.84 -15.29
N ARG A 4 -1.03 -7.12 -14.48
CA ARG A 4 0.01 -6.17 -14.02
C ARG A 4 -0.52 -4.81 -13.53
N LEU A 5 -1.74 -4.77 -12.96
CA LEU A 5 -2.36 -3.56 -12.42
C LEU A 5 -1.51 -2.96 -11.31
N ASP A 6 -1.14 -3.83 -10.38
CA ASP A 6 -0.20 -3.64 -9.29
C ASP A 6 1.05 -2.88 -9.72
N VAL A 7 1.72 -3.39 -10.76
CA VAL A 7 2.96 -2.80 -11.29
C VAL A 7 2.71 -1.44 -11.90
N ASN A 8 1.69 -1.31 -12.74
CA ASN A 8 1.43 -0.06 -13.45
C ASN A 8 0.97 1.06 -12.52
N LEU A 9 0.13 0.72 -11.54
CA LEU A 9 -0.34 1.66 -10.54
C LEU A 9 0.81 2.13 -9.65
N ALA A 10 1.66 1.21 -9.14
CA ALA A 10 2.85 1.59 -8.38
C ALA A 10 3.78 2.51 -9.17
N MET A 11 3.99 2.22 -10.46
CA MET A 11 4.84 3.04 -11.31
C MET A 11 4.29 4.43 -11.58
N VAL A 12 2.97 4.59 -11.73
CA VAL A 12 2.34 5.90 -11.90
C VAL A 12 2.33 6.70 -10.61
N LEU A 13 2.05 6.04 -9.50
CA LEU A 13 2.04 6.67 -8.18
C LEU A 13 3.43 7.12 -7.75
N LEU A 14 4.51 6.53 -8.28
CA LEU A 14 5.88 6.93 -7.94
C LEU A 14 6.39 8.14 -8.74
N LYS A 15 5.81 8.44 -9.91
CA LYS A 15 6.24 9.57 -10.76
C LYS A 15 6.33 10.94 -10.06
N PRO A 16 5.39 11.32 -9.17
CA PRO A 16 5.43 12.62 -8.49
C PRO A 16 6.62 12.79 -7.54
N PHE A 17 7.24 11.70 -7.08
CA PHE A 17 8.31 11.72 -6.08
C PHE A 17 9.70 12.05 -6.67
N GLY A 18 9.79 12.25 -7.99
CA GLY A 18 10.99 12.70 -8.68
C GLY A 18 12.13 11.69 -8.65
N GLN A 19 13.37 12.18 -8.57
CA GLN A 19 14.58 11.36 -8.62
C GLN A 19 15.39 11.37 -7.31
N ASN A 20 14.98 12.15 -6.30
CA ASN A 20 15.72 12.23 -5.05
C ASN A 20 15.45 10.98 -4.19
N PRO A 21 16.48 10.20 -3.78
CA PRO A 21 16.29 8.95 -3.04
C PRO A 21 15.39 9.05 -1.82
N LYS A 22 15.45 10.17 -1.07
CA LYS A 22 14.61 10.36 0.12
C LYS A 22 13.12 10.38 -0.23
N PHE A 23 12.76 11.10 -1.28
CA PHE A 23 11.37 11.21 -1.73
C PHE A 23 10.92 9.97 -2.50
N VAL A 24 11.81 9.33 -3.26
CA VAL A 24 11.52 8.03 -3.89
C VAL A 24 11.22 6.97 -2.83
N MET A 25 12.01 6.92 -1.74
CA MET A 25 11.74 6.03 -0.60
C MET A 25 10.38 6.33 0.02
N LEU A 26 10.03 7.60 0.23
CA LEU A 26 8.72 7.99 0.74
C LEU A 26 7.59 7.51 -0.19
N GLY A 27 7.74 7.72 -1.50
CA GLY A 27 6.78 7.27 -2.50
C GLY A 27 6.58 5.75 -2.48
N LEU A 28 7.68 4.99 -2.39
CA LEU A 28 7.62 3.54 -2.22
C LEU A 28 6.85 3.14 -0.97
N MET A 29 7.18 3.73 0.18
CA MET A 29 6.50 3.45 1.44
C MET A 29 5.01 3.76 1.35
N LEU A 30 4.62 4.91 0.81
CA LEU A 30 3.21 5.31 0.68
C LEU A 30 2.42 4.34 -0.21
N ILE A 31 2.98 3.97 -1.37
CA ILE A 31 2.34 3.02 -2.28
C ILE A 31 2.20 1.65 -1.61
N THR A 32 3.26 1.18 -0.96
CA THR A 32 3.23 -0.10 -0.22
C THR A 32 2.17 -0.07 0.88
N ALA A 33 2.10 1.00 1.66
CA ALA A 33 1.13 1.14 2.74
C ALA A 33 -0.32 1.12 2.22
N ILE A 34 -0.61 1.86 1.14
CA ILE A 34 -1.94 1.89 0.50
C ILE A 34 -2.32 0.49 0.01
N PHE A 35 -1.40 -0.22 -0.63
CA PHE A 35 -1.67 -1.60 -1.06
C PHE A 35 -1.90 -2.55 0.11
N SER A 36 -1.15 -2.39 1.20
CA SER A 36 -1.32 -3.23 2.40
C SER A 36 -2.60 -2.95 3.18
N MET A 37 -3.27 -1.82 2.95
CA MET A 37 -4.61 -1.58 3.49
C MET A 37 -5.67 -2.52 2.89
N PHE A 38 -5.41 -3.14 1.74
CA PHE A 38 -6.40 -3.96 1.04
C PHE A 38 -5.89 -5.36 0.69
N MET A 39 -4.59 -5.61 0.87
CA MET A 39 -3.93 -6.89 0.61
C MET A 39 -3.09 -7.29 1.82
N SER A 40 -2.81 -8.58 1.97
CA SER A 40 -1.98 -9.06 3.08
C SER A 40 -0.57 -8.48 3.02
N ASN A 41 0.00 -8.14 4.17
CA ASN A 41 1.34 -7.55 4.29
C ASN A 41 2.41 -8.35 3.55
N THR A 42 2.35 -9.69 3.66
CA THR A 42 3.29 -10.60 2.98
C THR A 42 3.14 -10.55 1.46
N ALA A 43 1.91 -10.57 0.94
CA ALA A 43 1.67 -10.49 -0.50
C ALA A 43 2.10 -9.12 -1.06
N THR A 44 1.75 -8.05 -0.35
CA THR A 44 2.14 -6.68 -0.70
C THR A 44 3.67 -6.52 -0.73
N THR A 45 4.36 -7.05 0.29
CA THR A 45 5.82 -7.01 0.37
C THR A 45 6.47 -7.75 -0.79
N ALA A 46 6.04 -9.00 -1.05
CA ALA A 46 6.60 -9.82 -2.14
C ALA A 46 6.40 -9.15 -3.51
N MET A 47 5.22 -8.60 -3.74
CA MET A 47 4.88 -7.86 -4.96
C MET A 47 5.75 -6.60 -5.12
N MET A 48 5.81 -5.75 -4.09
CA MET A 48 6.58 -4.50 -4.14
C MET A 48 8.08 -4.77 -4.29
N LEU A 49 8.63 -5.75 -3.58
CA LEU A 49 10.03 -6.18 -3.78
C LEU A 49 10.27 -6.65 -5.22
N SER A 50 9.37 -7.46 -5.79
CA SER A 50 9.52 -7.93 -7.17
C SER A 50 9.49 -6.79 -8.19
N ILE A 51 8.65 -5.77 -7.96
CA ILE A 51 8.54 -4.58 -8.83
C ILE A 51 9.77 -3.69 -8.71
N PHE A 52 10.25 -3.46 -7.48
CA PHE A 52 11.29 -2.47 -7.19
C PHE A 52 12.68 -3.06 -6.98
N THR A 53 12.86 -4.36 -7.17
CA THR A 53 14.19 -5.00 -7.23
C THR A 53 15.15 -4.26 -8.16
N PRO A 54 14.77 -3.82 -9.38
CA PRO A 54 15.67 -3.04 -10.24
C PRO A 54 16.11 -1.70 -9.63
N VAL A 55 15.24 -1.05 -8.82
CA VAL A 55 15.57 0.20 -8.12
C VAL A 55 16.54 -0.07 -6.96
N ILE A 56 16.30 -1.14 -6.19
CA ILE A 56 17.21 -1.57 -5.11
C ILE A 56 18.59 -1.94 -5.68
N ALA A 57 18.63 -2.52 -6.87
CA ALA A 57 19.87 -2.94 -7.55
C ALA A 57 20.74 -1.76 -8.05
N VAL A 58 20.21 -0.53 -8.09
CA VAL A 58 21.01 0.67 -8.41
C VAL A 58 22.05 0.94 -7.33
N PHE A 59 21.77 0.56 -6.09
CA PHE A 59 22.69 0.72 -4.97
C PHE A 59 23.72 -0.41 -4.91
N GLY A 60 24.97 -0.05 -4.65
CA GLY A 60 26.04 -1.02 -4.40
C GLY A 60 25.70 -2.01 -3.28
N PRO A 61 26.24 -3.25 -3.28
CA PRO A 61 25.91 -4.28 -2.30
C PRO A 61 26.15 -3.89 -0.83
N LYS A 62 27.06 -2.94 -0.58
CA LYS A 62 27.43 -2.44 0.75
C LYS A 62 26.89 -1.04 1.05
N GLU A 63 26.19 -0.41 0.09
CA GLU A 63 25.64 0.93 0.29
C GLU A 63 24.46 0.88 1.27
N PRO A 64 24.41 1.76 2.30
CA PRO A 64 23.29 1.81 3.23
C PRO A 64 21.94 2.04 2.53
N GLY A 65 21.93 2.76 1.40
CA GLY A 65 20.74 2.99 0.57
C GLY A 65 20.05 1.70 0.10
N ARG A 66 20.83 0.63 -0.17
CA ARG A 66 20.29 -0.68 -0.55
C ARG A 66 19.45 -1.28 0.58
N ILE A 67 19.96 -1.17 1.81
CA ILE A 67 19.30 -1.65 3.02
C ILE A 67 18.04 -0.81 3.28
N ALA A 68 18.13 0.52 3.18
CA ALA A 68 16.98 1.41 3.32
C ALA A 68 15.82 1.02 2.41
N PHE A 69 16.07 0.86 1.10
CA PHE A 69 15.02 0.56 0.13
C PHE A 69 14.49 -0.87 0.25
N ALA A 70 15.31 -1.82 0.68
CA ALA A 70 14.84 -3.19 0.94
C ALA A 70 13.98 -3.27 2.22
N LEU A 71 14.33 -2.51 3.27
CA LEU A 71 13.60 -2.50 4.55
C LEU A 71 12.35 -1.63 4.53
N CYS A 72 12.34 -0.52 3.79
CA CYS A 72 11.21 0.41 3.81
C CYS A 72 9.91 -0.24 3.32
N ILE A 73 10.00 -1.21 2.40
CA ILE A 73 8.85 -1.95 1.86
C ILE A 73 8.15 -2.80 2.94
N PRO A 74 8.78 -3.81 3.57
CA PRO A 74 8.11 -4.62 4.59
C PRO A 74 7.67 -3.79 5.81
N VAL A 75 8.41 -2.74 6.17
CA VAL A 75 8.01 -1.82 7.24
C VAL A 75 6.73 -1.08 6.86
N ALA A 76 6.67 -0.50 5.67
CA ALA A 76 5.50 0.21 5.19
C ALA A 76 4.29 -0.71 4.98
N ALA A 77 4.50 -1.97 4.56
CA ALA A 77 3.43 -2.95 4.44
C ALA A 77 2.79 -3.24 5.81
N ASN A 78 3.62 -3.48 6.84
CA ASN A 78 3.11 -3.73 8.18
C ASN A 78 2.38 -2.53 8.77
N ILE A 79 2.93 -1.33 8.61
CA ILE A 79 2.28 -0.10 9.07
C ILE A 79 0.97 0.10 8.31
N GLY A 80 0.97 0.00 6.97
CA GLY A 80 -0.21 0.21 6.13
C GLY A 80 -1.38 -0.70 6.47
N GLY A 81 -1.12 -1.97 6.81
CA GLY A 81 -2.17 -2.93 7.17
C GLY A 81 -2.99 -2.55 8.40
N ILE A 82 -2.54 -1.59 9.22
CA ILE A 82 -3.28 -1.06 10.38
C ILE A 82 -4.41 -0.11 9.94
N GLY A 83 -4.26 0.51 8.76
CA GLY A 83 -5.11 1.61 8.32
C GLY A 83 -6.58 1.21 8.08
N THR A 84 -6.86 -0.06 7.84
CA THR A 84 -8.21 -0.56 7.58
C THR A 84 -8.50 -1.86 8.34
N PRO A 85 -9.79 -2.17 8.61
CA PRO A 85 -10.19 -3.44 9.21
C PRO A 85 -9.80 -4.70 8.43
N ILE A 86 -9.57 -4.58 7.11
CA ILE A 86 -9.33 -5.72 6.21
C ILE A 86 -7.84 -5.97 5.98
N GLY A 87 -6.98 -4.98 6.26
CA GLY A 87 -5.54 -5.09 5.97
C GLY A 87 -4.85 -6.25 6.68
N THR A 88 -5.28 -6.62 7.91
CA THR A 88 -4.70 -7.73 8.65
C THR A 88 -5.75 -8.56 9.43
N PRO A 89 -5.50 -9.87 9.66
CA PRO A 89 -6.41 -10.71 10.42
C PRO A 89 -6.73 -10.21 11.85
N PRO A 90 -5.77 -9.66 12.64
CA PRO A 90 -6.07 -9.08 13.94
C PRO A 90 -7.15 -8.00 13.90
N ASN A 91 -7.14 -7.14 12.88
CA ASN A 91 -8.13 -6.07 12.74
C ASN A 91 -9.54 -6.64 12.48
N ALA A 92 -9.64 -7.63 11.58
CA ALA A 92 -10.90 -8.31 11.28
C ALA A 92 -11.44 -9.08 12.49
N ILE A 93 -10.54 -9.70 13.28
CA ILE A 93 -10.89 -10.36 14.54
C ILE A 93 -11.40 -9.34 15.55
N ALA A 94 -10.73 -8.20 15.73
CA ALA A 94 -11.17 -7.14 16.62
C ALA A 94 -12.59 -6.65 16.25
N LEU A 95 -12.84 -6.40 14.96
CA LEU A 95 -14.16 -5.98 14.47
C LEU A 95 -15.25 -6.99 14.80
N LYS A 96 -14.94 -8.30 14.77
CA LYS A 96 -15.89 -9.37 15.12
C LYS A 96 -16.31 -9.34 16.60
N TYR A 97 -15.43 -8.88 17.49
CA TYR A 97 -15.71 -8.80 18.93
C TYR A 97 -16.36 -7.47 19.35
N LEU A 98 -16.32 -6.46 18.49
CA LEU A 98 -16.98 -5.17 18.67
C LEU A 98 -18.45 -5.26 18.23
N VAL A 99 -19.29 -5.79 19.12
CA VAL A 99 -20.73 -6.03 18.90
C VAL A 99 -21.61 -5.20 19.84
N GLY A 100 -22.90 -5.05 19.49
CA GLY A 100 -23.86 -4.28 20.28
C GLY A 100 -23.56 -2.78 20.22
N ASP A 101 -23.62 -2.10 21.37
CA ASP A 101 -23.39 -0.65 21.48
C ASP A 101 -21.93 -0.23 21.18
N ASN A 102 -21.00 -1.18 21.08
CA ASN A 102 -19.58 -0.94 20.79
C ASN A 102 -19.21 -1.22 19.33
N LEU A 103 -20.19 -1.38 18.43
CA LEU A 103 -19.93 -1.67 17.03
C LEU A 103 -19.22 -0.49 16.35
N ILE A 104 -18.07 -0.78 15.74
CA ILE A 104 -17.30 0.20 14.97
C ILE A 104 -17.51 -0.08 13.49
N THR A 105 -17.91 0.92 12.73
CA THR A 105 -18.03 0.85 11.27
C THR A 105 -16.66 0.89 10.59
N PHE A 106 -16.58 0.47 9.32
CA PHE A 106 -15.35 0.54 8.54
C PHE A 106 -14.77 1.96 8.48
N GLY A 107 -15.64 2.97 8.31
CA GLY A 107 -15.24 4.37 8.27
C GLY A 107 -14.70 4.88 9.60
N GLU A 108 -15.35 4.55 10.72
CA GLU A 108 -14.91 4.93 12.06
C GLU A 108 -13.54 4.34 12.41
N TRP A 109 -13.27 3.09 12.00
CA TRP A 109 -11.93 2.52 12.12
C TRP A 109 -10.90 3.35 11.36
N MET A 110 -11.20 3.74 10.11
CA MET A 110 -10.28 4.50 9.28
C MET A 110 -9.99 5.90 9.83
N VAL A 111 -10.96 6.53 10.50
CA VAL A 111 -10.77 7.84 11.17
C VAL A 111 -9.66 7.76 12.22
N PHE A 112 -9.49 6.62 12.88
CA PHE A 112 -8.37 6.39 13.81
C PHE A 112 -7.13 5.80 13.11
N GLY A 113 -7.33 4.76 12.31
CA GLY A 113 -6.27 3.95 11.69
C GLY A 113 -5.45 4.73 10.67
N VAL A 114 -6.09 5.52 9.80
CA VAL A 114 -5.36 6.25 8.74
C VAL A 114 -4.44 7.32 9.32
N PRO A 115 -4.89 8.21 10.24
CA PRO A 115 -3.97 9.16 10.89
C PRO A 115 -2.81 8.47 11.61
N PHE A 116 -3.07 7.36 12.30
CA PHE A 116 -2.02 6.59 12.97
C PHE A 116 -0.98 6.06 11.96
N VAL A 117 -1.44 5.51 10.84
CA VAL A 117 -0.58 5.04 9.74
C VAL A 117 0.27 6.17 9.16
N VAL A 118 -0.31 7.37 8.94
CA VAL A 118 0.42 8.53 8.42
C VAL A 118 1.54 8.94 9.36
N ILE A 119 1.26 9.03 10.67
CA ILE A 119 2.26 9.39 11.68
C ILE A 119 3.37 8.35 11.75
N MET A 120 3.01 7.06 11.87
CA MET A 120 3.98 5.98 11.95
C MET A 120 4.85 5.87 10.70
N MET A 121 4.27 6.12 9.52
CA MET A 121 5.01 6.10 8.27
C MET A 121 5.97 7.28 8.14
N ALA A 122 5.60 8.47 8.60
CA ALA A 122 6.51 9.60 8.66
C ALA A 122 7.69 9.32 9.61
N LEU A 123 7.42 8.76 10.80
CA LEU A 123 8.45 8.37 11.76
C LEU A 123 9.37 7.29 11.18
N ALA A 124 8.81 6.26 10.56
CA ALA A 124 9.59 5.19 9.91
C ALA A 124 10.44 5.74 8.76
N TRP A 125 9.89 6.64 7.94
CA TRP A 125 10.62 7.26 6.83
C TRP A 125 11.82 8.08 7.32
N LEU A 126 11.62 8.89 8.38
CA LEU A 126 12.70 9.66 9.00
C LEU A 126 13.75 8.75 9.65
N LEU A 127 13.31 7.72 10.38
CA LEU A 127 14.20 6.79 11.06
C LEU A 127 15.06 5.99 10.08
N ILE A 128 14.46 5.39 9.05
CA ILE A 128 15.18 4.65 8.02
C ILE A 128 16.13 5.59 7.26
N GLY A 129 15.67 6.79 6.90
CA GLY A 129 16.49 7.78 6.21
C GLY A 129 17.66 8.31 7.04
N TYR A 130 17.53 8.30 8.37
CA TYR A 130 18.60 8.66 9.31
C TYR A 130 19.60 7.52 9.50
N LEU A 131 19.14 6.28 9.74
CA LEU A 131 19.99 5.11 9.98
C LEU A 131 20.72 4.64 8.72
N TYR A 132 20.09 4.73 7.55
CA TYR A 132 20.57 4.15 6.30
C TYR A 132 20.60 5.20 5.19
N LYS A 133 21.44 6.22 5.38
CA LYS A 133 21.56 7.35 4.45
C LYS A 133 22.09 6.87 3.09
N ALA A 134 21.31 7.09 2.03
CA ALA A 134 21.75 6.84 0.66
C ALA A 134 22.86 7.83 0.26
N GLU A 135 23.95 7.32 -0.33
CA GLU A 135 25.04 8.12 -0.88
C GLU A 135 24.69 8.69 -2.26
N GLN A 136 23.85 7.96 -3.01
CA GLN A 136 23.35 8.38 -4.31
C GLN A 136 22.58 9.70 -4.19
N THR A 137 22.77 10.61 -5.16
CA THR A 137 22.07 11.91 -5.18
C THR A 137 20.83 11.89 -6.07
N LYS A 138 20.79 10.98 -7.05
CA LYS A 138 19.66 10.79 -7.98
C LYS A 138 19.46 9.32 -8.30
N ILE A 139 18.19 8.92 -8.45
CA ILE A 139 17.74 7.61 -8.92
C ILE A 139 17.02 7.82 -10.24
N ASP A 140 17.49 7.19 -11.31
CA ASP A 140 16.75 7.17 -12.58
C ASP A 140 15.67 6.08 -12.54
N LEU A 141 14.42 6.52 -12.43
CA LEU A 141 13.25 5.65 -12.46
C LEU A 141 12.83 5.36 -13.90
N ASN A 142 13.73 4.78 -14.70
CA ASN A 142 13.45 4.44 -16.10
C ASN A 142 12.73 3.09 -16.24
N ILE A 143 11.63 2.92 -15.52
CA ILE A 143 10.81 1.72 -15.57
C ILE A 143 9.63 1.99 -16.52
N LYS A 144 9.67 1.36 -17.70
CA LYS A 144 8.60 1.44 -18.70
C LYS A 144 7.32 0.77 -18.18
N SER A 145 6.39 1.57 -17.67
CA SER A 145 5.01 1.16 -17.38
C SER A 145 4.10 1.43 -18.58
N LYS A 146 3.36 0.42 -19.04
CA LYS A 146 2.22 0.57 -19.94
C LYS A 146 1.02 -0.13 -19.31
N PHE A 147 -0.02 0.63 -18.99
CA PHE A 147 -1.30 0.04 -18.58
C PHE A 147 -1.84 -0.86 -19.69
N LEU A 148 -2.30 -2.04 -19.27
CA LEU A 148 -3.04 -2.94 -20.14
C LEU A 148 -4.46 -2.37 -20.29
N LYS A 149 -4.80 -1.89 -21.49
CA LYS A 149 -6.14 -1.37 -21.81
C LYS A 149 -7.09 -2.43 -22.35
N THR A 150 -6.84 -3.71 -22.05
CA THR A 150 -7.72 -4.79 -22.49
C THR A 150 -9.06 -4.72 -21.74
N PRO A 151 -10.19 -5.14 -22.35
CA PRO A 151 -11.50 -5.08 -21.70
C PRO A 151 -11.53 -5.77 -20.33
N LYS A 152 -10.85 -6.92 -20.22
CA LYS A 152 -10.72 -7.67 -18.96
C LYS A 152 -9.93 -6.90 -17.88
N ALA A 153 -8.93 -6.12 -18.26
CA ALA A 153 -8.17 -5.29 -17.31
C ALA A 153 -9.02 -4.11 -16.80
N MET A 154 -9.81 -3.48 -17.68
CA MET A 154 -10.71 -2.40 -17.27
C MET A 154 -11.79 -2.86 -16.29
N ILE A 155 -12.34 -4.07 -16.47
CA ILE A 155 -13.28 -4.66 -15.51
C ILE A 155 -12.62 -4.73 -14.12
N VAL A 156 -11.40 -5.27 -14.03
CA VAL A 156 -10.68 -5.35 -12.74
C VAL A 156 -10.49 -3.96 -12.11
N TYR A 157 -10.20 -2.93 -12.91
CA TYR A 157 -9.95 -1.57 -12.39
C TYR A 157 -11.22 -0.94 -11.84
N VAL A 158 -12.33 -1.07 -12.57
CA VAL A 158 -13.63 -0.55 -12.17
C VAL A 158 -14.16 -1.29 -10.95
N THR A 159 -14.07 -2.62 -10.91
CA THR A 159 -14.53 -3.43 -9.78
C THR A 159 -13.74 -3.11 -8.51
N PHE A 160 -12.41 -2.95 -8.62
CA PHE A 160 -11.57 -2.55 -7.47
C PHE A 160 -11.95 -1.17 -6.93
N ALA A 161 -12.07 -0.17 -7.80
CA ALA A 161 -12.46 1.19 -7.39
C ALA A 161 -13.88 1.24 -6.80
N GLY A 162 -14.83 0.55 -7.43
CA GLY A 162 -16.21 0.47 -6.96
C GLY A 162 -16.33 -0.18 -5.58
N THR A 163 -15.54 -1.21 -5.31
CA THR A 163 -15.53 -1.90 -4.00
C THR A 163 -15.02 -1.00 -2.88
N ILE A 164 -13.97 -0.22 -3.14
CA ILE A 164 -13.46 0.76 -2.17
C ILE A 164 -14.52 1.82 -1.88
N ILE A 165 -15.19 2.34 -2.91
CA ILE A 165 -16.25 3.33 -2.75
C ILE A 165 -17.41 2.76 -1.91
N LEU A 166 -17.82 1.53 -2.18
CA LEU A 166 -18.86 0.85 -1.39
C LEU A 166 -18.45 0.62 0.06
N TRP A 167 -17.18 0.30 0.35
CA TRP A 167 -16.73 0.23 1.75
C TRP A 167 -16.76 1.59 2.46
N LEU A 168 -16.43 2.67 1.75
CA LEU A 168 -16.47 4.02 2.30
C LEU A 168 -17.90 4.54 2.48
N MET A 169 -18.85 4.10 1.66
CA MET A 169 -20.27 4.47 1.74
C MET A 169 -21.11 3.56 2.65
N GLY A 170 -20.49 2.66 3.41
CA GLY A 170 -21.17 1.71 4.29
C GLY A 170 -22.23 2.32 5.20
N SER A 171 -22.00 3.52 5.73
CA SER A 171 -22.94 4.26 6.56
C SER A 171 -24.17 4.80 5.80
N ALA A 172 -24.08 4.99 4.48
CA ALA A 172 -25.15 5.53 3.64
C ALA A 172 -26.10 4.45 3.10
N HIS A 173 -25.61 3.23 2.85
CA HIS A 173 -26.41 2.14 2.26
C HIS A 173 -26.64 0.96 3.22
N GLY A 174 -26.05 0.97 4.42
CA GLY A 174 -26.30 -0.02 5.48
C GLY A 174 -25.85 -1.46 5.14
N MET A 175 -25.03 -1.64 4.10
CA MET A 175 -24.54 -2.99 3.74
C MET A 175 -23.35 -3.36 4.63
N ASN A 176 -23.34 -4.62 5.07
CA ASN A 176 -22.22 -5.16 5.82
C ASN A 176 -20.95 -5.24 4.95
N SER A 177 -19.79 -4.89 5.51
CA SER A 177 -18.47 -4.97 4.87
C SER A 177 -18.18 -6.34 4.23
N TYR A 178 -18.71 -7.42 4.80
CA TYR A 178 -18.59 -8.77 4.24
C TYR A 178 -19.34 -8.94 2.91
N THR A 179 -20.51 -8.31 2.76
CA THR A 179 -21.31 -8.36 1.52
C THR A 179 -20.60 -7.61 0.39
N VAL A 180 -20.04 -6.44 0.70
CA VAL A 180 -19.26 -5.63 -0.26
C VAL A 180 -18.01 -6.38 -0.74
N ALA A 181 -17.37 -7.14 0.16
CA ALA A 181 -16.17 -7.92 -0.17
C ALA A 181 -16.41 -9.06 -1.18
N LEU A 182 -17.66 -9.50 -1.38
CA LEU A 182 -18.02 -10.55 -2.35
C LEU A 182 -18.23 -10.03 -3.78
N ILE A 183 -18.43 -8.72 -3.96
CA ILE A 183 -18.70 -8.10 -5.27
C ILE A 183 -17.57 -8.35 -6.29
N PRO A 184 -16.27 -8.27 -5.92
CA PRO A 184 -15.19 -8.60 -6.85
C PRO A 184 -15.06 -10.08 -7.21
N VAL A 185 -15.72 -10.96 -6.46
CA VAL A 185 -15.59 -12.42 -6.57
C VAL A 185 -16.71 -13.01 -7.44
N ALA A 186 -17.85 -12.32 -7.54
CA ALA A 186 -18.98 -12.66 -8.40
C ALA A 186 -18.72 -12.29 -9.87
#